data_AF-A0A661AIT7-F1
#
_entry.id   AF-A0A661AIT7-F1
#
_cell.length_a   1.000
_cell.length_b   1.000
_cell.length_c   1.000
_cell.angle_alpha   90.00
_cell.angle_beta   90.00
_cell.angle_gamma   90.00
#
_symmetry.space_group_name_H-M   'P 1'
#
loop_
_entity.id
_entity.type
_entity.pdbx_description
1 polymer ?
#
loop_
_entity_poly.entity_id
_entity_poly.type
_entity_poly.pdbx_seq_one_letter_code
_entity_poly.pdbx_strand_id
1 'polypeptide(L)'
;LMGMRFLSGDIAPFVIELKGVLCLLGEYDEAEKILKETIATTKNPEELAFYYSLLGDVYYDKGDIQKSKQAYTNTLEINPKEENALAGLLEIAWYKEKNETAARKFLRKLMKNPEIFAKVMRYCNFRQKKDLLIAGIEEWLKEHPDDKEARRMLDSLRRM
;
A
#
# COMPACT_ATOMS: atom_id res chain seq x y z
N LEU A 1 -16.87 -34.83 -9.29
CA LEU A 1 -17.22 -33.40 -9.34
C LEU A 1 -16.02 -32.64 -9.86
N MET A 2 -15.98 -32.41 -11.17
CA MET A 2 -14.91 -31.69 -11.84
C MET A 2 -15.18 -30.20 -11.60
N GLY A 3 -14.40 -29.58 -10.69
CA GLY A 3 -14.57 -28.19 -10.30
C GLY A 3 -14.49 -27.27 -11.52
N MET A 4 -15.41 -26.31 -11.61
CA MET A 4 -15.38 -25.30 -12.67
C MET A 4 -14.02 -24.60 -12.64
N ARG A 5 -13.26 -24.75 -13.73
CA ARG A 5 -12.01 -24.03 -13.94
C ARG A 5 -12.38 -22.67 -14.50
N PHE A 6 -12.64 -21.70 -13.62
CA PHE A 6 -12.84 -20.31 -14.00
C PHE A 6 -11.63 -19.87 -14.86
N LEU A 7 -11.89 -19.29 -16.03
CA LEU A 7 -10.81 -18.74 -16.85
C LEU A 7 -10.17 -17.58 -16.08
N SER A 8 -8.89 -17.30 -16.28
CA SER A 8 -8.19 -16.25 -15.52
C SER A 8 -8.88 -14.87 -15.62
N GLY A 9 -9.56 -14.58 -16.73
CA GLY A 9 -10.37 -13.38 -16.90
C GLY A 9 -11.63 -13.32 -16.02
N ASP A 10 -12.16 -14.46 -15.59
CA ASP A 10 -13.31 -14.57 -14.69
C ASP A 10 -12.90 -14.41 -13.21
N ILE A 11 -11.59 -14.53 -12.90
CA ILE A 11 -11.07 -14.44 -11.53
C ILE A 11 -10.85 -12.98 -11.14
N ALA A 12 -10.58 -12.07 -12.07
CA ALA A 12 -10.28 -10.65 -11.80
C ALA A 12 -11.22 -9.98 -10.77
N PRO A 13 -12.56 -10.15 -10.84
CA PRO A 13 -13.49 -9.61 -9.84
C PRO A 13 -13.36 -10.22 -8.43
N PHE A 14 -12.72 -11.39 -8.31
CA PHE A 14 -12.54 -12.16 -7.07
C PHE A 14 -11.08 -12.23 -6.60
N VAL A 15 -10.12 -11.71 -7.39
CA VAL A 15 -8.68 -11.79 -7.07
C VAL A 15 -8.38 -11.11 -5.74
N ILE A 16 -9.06 -10.00 -5.44
CA ILE A 16 -8.87 -9.24 -4.21
C ILE A 16 -9.30 -10.07 -3.01
N GLU A 17 -10.51 -10.63 -3.05
CA GLU A 17 -11.11 -11.43 -1.99
C GLU A 17 -10.29 -12.69 -1.76
N LEU A 18 -9.94 -13.40 -2.83
CA LEU A 18 -9.17 -14.63 -2.76
C LEU A 18 -7.76 -14.36 -2.23
N LYS A 19 -7.08 -13.33 -2.71
CA LYS A 19 -5.79 -12.88 -2.15
C LYS A 19 -5.92 -12.60 -0.65
N GLY A 20 -6.96 -11.87 -0.26
CA GLY A 20 -7.20 -11.51 1.14
C GLY A 20 -7.38 -12.75 2.03
N VAL A 21 -8.24 -13.69 1.62
CA VAL A 21 -8.48 -14.94 2.35
C VAL A 21 -7.21 -15.78 2.44
N LEU A 22 -6.48 -15.95 1.34
CA LEU A 22 -5.25 -16.74 1.33
C LEU A 22 -4.17 -16.12 2.24
N CYS A 23 -4.00 -14.80 2.23
CA CYS A 23 -3.10 -14.11 3.16
C CYS A 23 -3.50 -14.31 4.63
N LEU A 24 -4.80 -14.30 4.95
CA LEU A 24 -5.30 -14.55 6.30
C LEU A 24 -5.05 -16.00 6.76
N LEU A 25 -5.08 -16.95 5.82
CA LEU A 25 -4.76 -18.36 6.06
C LEU A 25 -3.24 -18.64 6.07
N GLY A 26 -2.41 -17.66 5.73
CA GLY A 26 -0.95 -17.84 5.58
C GLY A 26 -0.55 -18.55 4.28
N GLU A 27 -1.48 -18.76 3.35
CA GLU A 27 -1.26 -19.40 2.05
C GLU A 27 -0.68 -18.42 1.02
N TYR A 28 0.44 -17.78 1.37
CA TYR A 28 1.04 -16.72 0.56
C TYR A 28 1.53 -17.20 -0.82
N ASP A 29 1.94 -18.46 -0.94
CA ASP A 29 2.40 -19.03 -2.22
C ASP A 29 1.25 -19.15 -3.22
N GLU A 30 0.05 -19.55 -2.78
CA GLU A 30 -1.12 -19.64 -3.65
C GLU A 30 -1.61 -18.24 -4.02
N ALA A 31 -1.60 -17.28 -3.08
CA ALA A 31 -1.92 -15.89 -3.35
C ALA A 31 -0.98 -15.28 -4.41
N GLU A 32 0.33 -15.53 -4.28
CA GLU A 32 1.36 -15.13 -5.24
C GLU A 32 1.09 -15.72 -6.63
N LYS A 33 0.76 -17.01 -6.70
CA LYS A 33 0.48 -17.70 -7.95
C LYS A 33 -0.74 -17.11 -8.67
N ILE A 34 -1.86 -16.94 -7.97
CA ILE A 34 -3.09 -16.35 -8.54
C ILE A 34 -2.82 -14.95 -9.07
N LEU A 35 -2.10 -14.12 -8.32
CA LEU A 35 -1.75 -12.77 -8.78
C LEU A 35 -0.85 -12.80 -10.01
N LYS A 36 0.15 -13.68 -10.08
CA LYS A 36 1.00 -13.81 -11.26
C LYS A 36 0.23 -14.24 -12.50
N GLU A 37 -0.70 -15.19 -12.36
CA GLU A 37 -1.59 -15.62 -13.45
C GLU A 37 -2.52 -14.47 -13.90
N THR A 38 -3.02 -13.68 -12.95
CA THR A 38 -3.86 -12.50 -13.22
C THR A 38 -3.06 -11.43 -13.97
N ILE A 39 -1.87 -11.09 -13.47
CA ILE A 39 -0.95 -10.12 -14.07
C ILE A 39 -0.61 -10.51 -15.51
N ALA A 40 -0.32 -11.79 -15.77
CA ALA A 40 0.04 -12.28 -17.10
C ALA A 40 -1.07 -12.12 -18.16
N THR A 41 -2.32 -11.98 -17.73
CA THR A 41 -3.47 -11.83 -18.64
C THR A 41 -4.09 -10.44 -18.62
N THR A 42 -3.64 -9.56 -17.72
CA THR A 42 -4.10 -8.19 -17.58
C THR A 42 -3.50 -7.31 -18.68
N LYS A 43 -4.35 -6.57 -19.39
CA LYS A 43 -3.94 -5.69 -20.50
C LYS A 43 -4.05 -4.21 -20.15
N ASN A 44 -4.96 -3.84 -19.26
CA ASN A 44 -5.11 -2.46 -18.83
C ASN A 44 -3.94 -2.08 -17.91
N PRO A 45 -3.16 -1.02 -18.22
CA PRO A 45 -2.02 -0.63 -17.40
C PRO A 45 -2.37 -0.24 -15.96
N GLU A 46 -3.52 0.41 -15.73
CA GLU A 46 -3.95 0.80 -14.38
C GLU A 46 -4.33 -0.43 -13.54
N GLU A 47 -5.05 -1.38 -14.13
CA GLU A 47 -5.35 -2.66 -13.48
C GLU A 47 -4.07 -3.47 -13.24
N LEU A 48 -3.14 -3.45 -14.19
CA LEU A 48 -1.85 -4.11 -14.06
C LEU A 48 -1.05 -3.53 -12.88
N ALA A 49 -0.97 -2.21 -12.77
CA ALA A 49 -0.33 -1.53 -11.65
C ALA A 49 -0.96 -1.93 -10.31
N PHE A 50 -2.30 -2.00 -10.27
CA PHE A 50 -3.05 -2.43 -9.11
C PHE A 50 -2.75 -3.89 -8.73
N TYR A 51 -2.73 -4.83 -9.67
CA TYR A 51 -2.38 -6.23 -9.35
C TYR A 51 -0.93 -6.39 -8.91
N TYR A 52 0.01 -5.60 -9.44
CA TYR A 52 1.37 -5.54 -8.91
C TYR A 52 1.42 -5.01 -7.48
N SER A 53 0.55 -4.07 -7.10
CA SER A 53 0.54 -3.54 -5.73
C SER A 53 0.00 -4.58 -4.75
N LEU A 54 -1.04 -5.32 -5.14
CA LEU A 54 -1.53 -6.48 -4.38
C LEU A 54 -0.46 -7.57 -4.22
N LEU A 55 0.39 -7.77 -5.23
CA LEU A 55 1.53 -8.69 -5.13
C LEU A 55 2.59 -8.18 -4.14
N GLY A 56 2.80 -6.86 -4.09
CA GLY A 56 3.60 -6.20 -3.06
C GLY A 56 3.07 -6.45 -1.65
N ASP A 57 1.76 -6.39 -1.45
CA ASP A 57 1.11 -6.72 -0.16
C ASP A 57 1.39 -8.18 0.23
N VAL A 58 1.19 -9.13 -0.70
CA VAL A 58 1.41 -10.56 -0.44
C VAL A 58 2.85 -10.80 0.02
N TYR A 59 3.83 -10.21 -0.66
CA TYR A 59 5.23 -10.32 -0.23
C TYR A 59 5.50 -9.62 1.10
N TYR A 60 4.84 -8.49 1.37
CA TYR A 60 4.96 -7.79 2.65
C TYR A 60 4.49 -8.66 3.81
N ASP A 61 3.30 -9.26 3.66
CA ASP A 61 2.67 -10.11 4.67
C ASP A 61 3.45 -11.41 4.88
N LYS A 62 3.99 -11.99 3.80
CA LYS A 62 4.90 -13.14 3.85
C LYS A 62 6.24 -12.83 4.52
N GLY A 63 6.60 -11.54 4.64
CA GLY A 63 7.88 -11.09 5.17
C GLY A 63 9.03 -11.02 4.15
N ASP A 64 8.75 -11.25 2.86
CA ASP A 64 9.72 -11.09 1.77
C ASP A 64 9.83 -9.62 1.37
N ILE A 65 10.47 -8.83 2.24
CA ILE A 65 10.50 -7.36 2.12
C ILE A 65 11.16 -6.90 0.82
N GLN A 66 12.17 -7.62 0.31
CA GLN A 66 12.83 -7.22 -0.93
C GLN A 66 11.91 -7.40 -2.14
N LYS A 67 11.20 -8.53 -2.25
CA LYS A 67 10.21 -8.69 -3.33
C LYS A 67 9.05 -7.72 -3.19
N SER A 68 8.63 -7.43 -1.96
CA SER A 68 7.58 -6.42 -1.70
C SER A 68 7.97 -5.04 -2.24
N LYS A 69 9.19 -4.56 -1.92
CA LYS A 69 9.71 -3.30 -2.47
C LYS A 69 9.77 -3.30 -4.00
N GLN A 70 10.23 -4.40 -4.60
CA GLN A 70 10.31 -4.51 -6.05
C GLN A 70 8.91 -4.44 -6.69
N ALA A 71 7.94 -5.17 -6.15
CA ALA A 71 6.57 -5.17 -6.66
C ALA A 71 5.93 -3.78 -6.57
N TYR A 72 6.06 -3.10 -5.42
CA TYR A 72 5.59 -1.72 -5.30
C TYR A 72 6.34 -0.76 -6.23
N THR A 73 7.63 -0.96 -6.46
CA THR A 73 8.40 -0.14 -7.39
C THR A 73 7.88 -0.33 -8.82
N ASN A 74 7.65 -1.58 -9.25
CA ASN A 74 7.04 -1.90 -10.55
C ASN A 74 5.64 -1.27 -10.69
N THR A 75 4.83 -1.29 -9.63
CA THR A 75 3.54 -0.57 -9.62
C THR A 75 3.74 0.91 -9.95
N LEU A 76 4.70 1.57 -9.29
CA LEU A 76 4.93 3.01 -9.46
C LEU A 76 5.59 3.38 -10.79
N GLU A 77 6.26 2.44 -11.45
CA GLU A 77 6.72 2.60 -12.83
C GLU A 77 5.54 2.67 -13.82
N ILE A 78 4.46 1.93 -13.54
CA ILE A 78 3.25 1.90 -14.39
C ILE A 78 2.29 3.03 -14.00
N ASN A 79 2.01 3.18 -12.71
CA ASN A 79 1.16 4.22 -12.14
C ASN A 79 1.88 4.90 -10.96
N PRO A 80 2.55 6.06 -11.21
CA PRO A 80 3.27 6.79 -10.17
C PRO A 80 2.41 7.33 -9.01
N LYS A 81 1.08 7.27 -9.15
CA LYS A 81 0.12 7.77 -8.15
C LYS A 81 -0.62 6.66 -7.42
N GLU A 82 -0.26 5.39 -7.64
CA GLU A 82 -0.92 4.26 -6.97
C GLU A 82 -0.65 4.31 -5.46
N GLU A 83 -1.71 4.55 -4.71
CA GLU A 83 -1.65 4.89 -3.29
C GLU A 83 -1.23 3.71 -2.41
N ASN A 84 -1.57 2.46 -2.77
CA ASN A 84 -1.19 1.29 -1.98
C ASN A 84 0.32 1.04 -2.05
N ALA A 85 0.94 1.19 -3.23
CA ALA A 85 2.37 1.05 -3.41
C ALA A 85 3.15 2.17 -2.72
N LEU A 86 2.64 3.41 -2.77
CA LEU A 86 3.23 4.51 -2.01
C LEU A 86 3.12 4.27 -0.49
N ALA A 87 1.97 3.83 0.01
CA ALA A 87 1.80 3.49 1.42
C ALA A 87 2.70 2.30 1.82
N GLY A 88 2.76 1.25 1.01
CA GLY A 88 3.57 0.06 1.25
C GLY A 88 5.07 0.37 1.35
N LEU A 89 5.62 1.19 0.44
CA LEU A 89 7.01 1.63 0.53
C LEU A 89 7.29 2.49 1.76
N LEU A 90 6.33 3.35 2.14
CA LEU A 90 6.43 4.15 3.36
C LEU A 90 6.43 3.24 4.61
N GLU A 91 5.55 2.26 4.67
CA GLU A 91 5.48 1.27 5.75
C GLU A 91 6.74 0.41 5.84
N ILE A 92 7.31 0.03 4.70
CA ILE A 92 8.58 -0.72 4.67
C ILE A 92 9.70 0.13 5.27
N ALA A 93 9.84 1.38 4.84
CA ALA A 93 10.85 2.29 5.38
C ALA A 93 10.68 2.50 6.90
N TRP A 94 9.42 2.64 7.35
CA TRP A 94 9.10 2.92 8.75
C TRP A 94 9.22 1.70 9.66
N TYR A 95 8.50 0.61 9.37
CA TYR A 95 8.39 -0.54 10.29
C TYR A 95 9.44 -1.62 10.06
N LYS A 96 9.78 -1.89 8.79
CA LYS A 96 10.62 -3.05 8.43
C LYS A 96 12.09 -2.66 8.42
N GLU A 97 12.42 -1.54 7.78
CA GLU A 97 13.78 -1.01 7.74
C GLU A 97 14.12 -0.15 8.95
N LYS A 98 13.11 0.29 9.72
CA LYS A 98 13.26 1.18 10.88
C LYS A 98 14.07 2.44 10.55
N ASN A 99 13.93 2.93 9.32
CA ASN A 99 14.65 4.08 8.80
C ASN A 99 13.73 5.30 8.79
N GLU A 100 13.51 5.86 9.98
CA GLU A 100 12.61 7.00 10.16
C GLU A 100 13.03 8.22 9.33
N THR A 101 14.34 8.44 9.15
CA THR A 101 14.86 9.54 8.33
C THR A 101 14.47 9.36 6.86
N ALA A 102 14.59 8.14 6.32
CA ALA A 102 14.15 7.85 4.96
C ALA A 102 12.63 7.96 4.81
N ALA A 103 11.86 7.44 5.78
CA ALA A 103 10.40 7.53 5.76
C ALA A 103 9.92 8.99 5.81
N ARG A 104 10.50 9.84 6.67
CA ARG A 104 10.18 11.29 6.72
C ARG A 104 10.61 12.03 5.46
N LYS A 105 11.73 11.65 4.83
CA LYS A 105 12.09 12.17 3.50
C LYS A 105 11.06 11.77 2.44
N PHE A 106 10.50 10.57 2.55
CA PHE A 106 9.46 10.11 1.64
C PHE A 106 8.12 10.81 1.86
N LEU A 107 7.70 11.02 3.11
CA LEU A 107 6.54 11.86 3.46
C LEU A 107 6.64 13.26 2.87
N ARG A 108 7.78 13.93 3.03
CA ARG A 108 8.02 15.26 2.41
C ARG A 108 7.95 15.24 0.88
N LYS A 109 8.33 14.12 0.24
CA LYS A 109 8.14 13.97 -1.21
C LYS A 109 6.66 13.83 -1.57
N LEU A 110 5.90 13.03 -0.82
CA LEU A 110 4.46 12.86 -1.02
C LEU A 110 3.71 14.18 -0.86
N MET A 111 4.07 15.00 0.12
CA MET A 111 3.46 16.31 0.40
C MET A 111 3.51 17.28 -0.79
N LYS A 112 4.49 17.13 -1.70
CA LYS A 112 4.54 17.91 -2.95
C LYS A 112 3.33 17.68 -3.85
N ASN A 113 2.59 16.59 -3.64
CA ASN A 113 1.28 16.34 -4.22
C ASN A 113 0.26 16.11 -3.09
N PRO A 114 -0.41 17.18 -2.62
CA PRO A 114 -1.31 17.12 -1.47
C PRO A 114 -2.46 16.11 -1.61
N GLU A 115 -2.94 15.86 -2.84
CA GLU A 115 -4.00 14.88 -3.09
C GLU A 115 -3.52 13.45 -2.79
N ILE A 116 -2.34 13.10 -3.30
CA ILE A 116 -1.72 11.78 -3.05
C ILE A 116 -1.35 11.63 -1.58
N PHE A 117 -0.77 12.67 -0.98
CA PHE A 117 -0.46 12.67 0.45
C PHE A 117 -1.72 12.39 1.29
N ALA A 118 -2.82 13.10 1.02
CA ALA A 118 -4.08 12.89 1.72
C ALA A 118 -4.62 11.47 1.55
N LYS A 119 -4.51 10.87 0.35
CA LYS A 119 -4.89 9.47 0.10
C LYS A 119 -4.06 8.49 0.92
N VAL A 120 -2.74 8.65 0.94
CA VAL A 120 -1.84 7.81 1.76
C VAL A 120 -2.12 7.98 3.26
N MET A 121 -2.39 9.20 3.74
CA MET A 121 -2.75 9.44 5.14
C MET A 121 -4.11 8.80 5.51
N ARG A 122 -5.11 8.86 4.61
CA ARG A 122 -6.40 8.17 4.80
C ARG A 122 -6.22 6.66 4.85
N TYR A 123 -5.36 6.09 4.00
CA TYR A 123 -4.99 4.69 4.06
C TYR A 123 -4.39 4.33 5.43
N CYS A 124 -3.41 5.12 5.92
CA CYS A 124 -2.80 4.88 7.23
C CYS A 124 -3.84 4.90 8.36
N ASN A 125 -4.77 5.86 8.32
CA ASN A 125 -5.87 5.94 9.28
C ASN A 125 -6.78 4.70 9.22
N PHE A 126 -7.22 4.30 8.02
CA PHE A 126 -8.07 3.13 7.81
C PHE A 126 -7.41 1.83 8.29
N ARG A 127 -6.10 1.69 8.07
CA ARG A 127 -5.30 0.53 8.49
C ARG A 127 -4.80 0.62 9.94
N GLN A 128 -5.26 1.62 10.70
CA GLN A 128 -4.89 1.86 12.10
C GLN A 128 -3.37 2.02 12.34
N LYS A 129 -2.65 2.54 11.34
CA LYS A 129 -1.22 2.86 11.39
C LYS A 129 -0.99 4.22 12.03
N LYS A 130 -1.37 4.32 13.31
CA LYS A 130 -1.50 5.58 14.04
C LYS A 130 -0.20 6.38 14.15
N ASP A 131 0.91 5.71 14.44
CA ASP A 131 2.24 6.32 14.52
C ASP A 131 2.68 6.91 13.18
N LEU A 132 2.45 6.19 12.08
CA LEU A 132 2.76 6.69 10.74
C LEU A 132 1.86 7.87 10.34
N LEU A 133 0.57 7.82 10.70
CA LEU A 133 -0.36 8.92 10.52
C LEU A 133 0.08 10.17 11.30
N ILE A 134 0.46 9.99 12.57
CA ILE A 134 1.00 11.07 13.42
C ILE A 134 2.24 11.66 12.76
N ALA A 135 3.19 10.84 12.31
CA ALA A 135 4.41 11.31 11.66
C ALA A 135 4.12 12.10 10.38
N GLY A 136 3.15 11.65 9.58
CA GLY A 136 2.71 12.39 8.40
C GLY A 136 2.12 13.76 8.73
N ILE A 137 1.21 13.83 9.72
CA ILE A 137 0.60 15.10 10.15
C ILE A 137 1.66 16.04 10.76
N GLU A 138 2.64 15.50 11.49
CA GLU A 138 3.76 16.28 12.00
C GLU A 138 4.61 16.90 10.88
N GLU A 139 4.93 16.14 9.83
CA GLU A 139 5.65 16.70 8.68
C GLU A 139 4.81 17.75 7.95
N TRP A 140 3.50 17.52 7.80
CA TRP A 140 2.58 18.49 7.19
C TRP A 140 2.56 19.82 7.96
N LEU A 141 2.43 19.77 9.28
CA LEU A 141 2.38 20.98 10.13
C LEU A 141 3.69 21.75 10.17
N LYS A 142 4.83 21.15 9.79
CA LYS A 142 6.09 21.90 9.64
C LYS A 142 6.03 22.87 8.45
N GLU A 143 5.34 22.50 7.37
CA GLU A 143 5.17 23.34 6.18
C GLU A 143 3.90 24.19 6.25
N HIS A 144 2.91 23.75 7.02
CA HIS A 144 1.60 24.40 7.18
C HIS A 144 1.27 24.65 8.67
N PRO A 145 2.04 25.50 9.38
CA PRO A 145 1.91 25.68 10.83
C PRO A 145 0.54 26.24 11.27
N ASP A 146 -0.16 26.94 10.37
CA ASP A 146 -1.46 27.55 10.64
C ASP A 146 -2.66 26.62 10.36
N ASP A 147 -2.42 25.38 9.92
CA ASP A 147 -3.47 24.39 9.67
C ASP A 147 -4.08 23.88 11.00
N LYS A 148 -5.13 24.56 11.44
CA LYS A 148 -5.85 24.26 12.68
C LYS A 148 -6.53 22.89 12.66
N GLU A 149 -6.91 22.37 11.49
CA GLU A 149 -7.58 21.08 11.38
C GLU A 149 -6.59 19.94 11.56
N ALA A 150 -5.46 20.00 10.86
CA ALA A 150 -4.35 19.07 11.04
C ALA A 150 -3.85 19.08 12.50
N ARG A 151 -3.76 20.26 13.12
CA ARG A 151 -3.38 20.39 14.54
C ARG A 151 -4.37 19.70 15.48
N ARG A 152 -5.67 19.91 15.31
CA ARG A 152 -6.71 19.24 16.12
C ARG A 152 -6.66 17.73 15.94
N MET A 153 -6.49 17.25 14.71
CA MET A 153 -6.37 15.82 14.42
C MET A 153 -5.17 15.21 15.15
N LEU A 154 -4.00 15.85 15.09
CA LEU A 154 -2.80 15.42 15.80
C LEU A 154 -3.02 15.35 17.31
N ASP A 155 -3.61 16.39 17.90
CA ASP A 155 -3.87 16.43 19.34
C ASP A 155 -4.89 15.36 19.76
N SER A 156 -5.90 15.05 18.92
CA SER A 156 -6.84 13.96 19.16
C SER A 156 -6.17 12.59 19.11
N LEU A 157 -5.35 12.33 18.08
CA LEU A 157 -4.65 11.07 17.92
C LEU A 157 -3.71 10.80 19.10
N ARG A 158 -3.04 11.82 19.64
CA ARG A 158 -2.14 11.67 20.80
C ARG A 158 -2.85 11.35 22.12
N ARG A 159 -4.17 11.57 22.23
CA ARG A 159 -4.95 11.34 23.45
C ARG A 159 -5.63 9.96 23.49
N MET A 160 -5.81 9.33 22.35
CA MET A 160 -6.27 7.94 22.23
C MET A 160 -5.12 6.98 22.56
#